data_AF-A0A4Q3EIN8-F1
#
_entry.id   AF-A0A4Q3EIN8-F1
#
_cell.length_a   1.000
_cell.length_b   1.000
_cell.length_c   1.000
_cell.angle_alpha   90.00
_cell.angle_beta   90.00
_cell.angle_gamma   90.00
#
_symmetry.space_group_name_H-M   'P 1'
#
loop_
_entity.id
_entity.type
_entity.pdbx_description
1 polymer ?
#
loop_
_entity_poly.entity_id
_entity_poly.type
_entity_poly.pdbx_seq_one_letter_code
_entity_poly.pdbx_strand_id
1 'polypeptide(L)'
;MIKLRNILFLCLFFWSAALWAQPQKHFSLKSPDGKISLNINTAEQIKWDLALNDQTEIITPSAVSLTLSNGEVLGKNPVVQSARTNAVNQYFNTPIYKKSRVHDQYNQLTLTFKGDYGLIFRAYDDGAAYRFFTRKKGMIKILNEEASFNFKADDKAYFPFVNDYRNKDKYTTSFEALYKNLNLSAVTKDSLAFLPILVDVGNGKKAAILEADLENYPGMYLTGNGQNNPGLQAAFAHYPTQEQTGGYANMNYVVKKRADFIAETDGSRSYPWRAVIVSTEDKQLANSDMVQKLASPSRIAD
;
A
#
# COMPACT_ATOMS: atom_id res chain seq x y z
N MET A 1 -76.18 -7.44 -40.24
CA MET A 1 -74.97 -7.68 -41.08
C MET A 1 -73.75 -7.11 -40.36
N ILE A 2 -72.63 -7.81 -40.49
CA ILE A 2 -71.52 -7.90 -39.54
C ILE A 2 -70.59 -6.67 -39.54
N LYS A 3 -70.16 -6.27 -38.33
CA LYS A 3 -69.14 -5.27 -37.99
C LYS A 3 -67.73 -5.85 -38.17
N LEU A 4 -66.75 -5.02 -38.56
CA LEU A 4 -65.62 -4.62 -37.71
C LEU A 4 -64.68 -3.69 -38.49
N ARG A 5 -64.43 -2.52 -37.91
CA ARG A 5 -63.53 -1.46 -38.39
C ARG A 5 -62.46 -1.28 -37.31
N ASN A 6 -61.23 -1.01 -37.75
CA ASN A 6 -60.02 -0.66 -36.97
C ASN A 6 -59.19 -1.84 -36.44
N ILE A 7 -58.11 -2.17 -37.14
CA ILE A 7 -56.90 -2.73 -36.51
C ILE A 7 -55.77 -1.73 -36.75
N LEU A 8 -55.36 -1.16 -35.64
CA LEU A 8 -54.31 -0.18 -35.41
C LEU A 8 -52.95 -0.83 -35.71
N PHE A 9 -52.17 -0.26 -36.64
CA PHE A 9 -50.76 -0.61 -36.86
C PHE A 9 -49.95 -0.08 -35.65
N LEU A 10 -49.70 -0.93 -34.66
CA LEU A 10 -48.83 -0.62 -33.53
C LEU A 10 -47.39 -1.03 -33.88
N CYS A 11 -46.63 -0.09 -34.47
CA CYS A 11 -45.18 -0.21 -34.61
C CYS A 11 -44.52 -0.19 -33.22
N LEU A 12 -44.27 -1.38 -32.67
CA LEU A 12 -43.41 -1.59 -31.51
C LEU A 12 -41.95 -1.31 -31.90
N PHE A 13 -41.56 -0.03 -31.79
CA PHE A 13 -40.16 0.38 -31.72
C PHE A 13 -39.60 -0.16 -30.40
N PHE A 14 -39.00 -1.36 -30.43
CA PHE A 14 -38.18 -1.88 -29.35
C PHE A 14 -36.92 -1.01 -29.28
N TRP A 15 -37.01 0.10 -28.54
CA TRP A 15 -35.88 0.95 -28.22
C TRP A 15 -35.03 0.17 -27.21
N SER A 16 -34.07 -0.60 -27.72
CA SER A 16 -33.00 -1.19 -26.92
C SER A 16 -32.19 -0.03 -26.34
N ALA A 17 -32.59 0.46 -25.17
CA ALA A 17 -31.77 1.32 -24.35
C ALA A 17 -30.50 0.52 -24.03
N ALA A 18 -29.41 0.83 -24.72
CA ALA A 18 -28.09 0.41 -24.30
C ALA A 18 -27.92 0.95 -22.86
N LEU A 19 -28.01 0.07 -21.88
CA LEU A 19 -27.61 0.37 -20.51
C LEU A 19 -26.12 0.65 -20.58
N TRP A 20 -25.76 1.93 -20.66
CA TRP A 20 -24.39 2.38 -20.46
C TRP A 20 -24.02 2.00 -19.03
N ALA A 21 -23.37 0.85 -18.87
CA ALA A 21 -22.85 0.41 -17.59
C ALA A 21 -21.94 1.52 -17.06
N GLN A 22 -22.32 2.12 -15.92
CA GLN A 22 -21.48 3.09 -15.25
C GLN A 22 -20.14 2.43 -14.94
N PRO A 23 -19.01 3.11 -15.17
CA PRO A 23 -17.69 2.54 -14.89
C PRO A 23 -17.64 2.10 -13.42
N GLN A 24 -17.29 0.83 -13.19
CA GLN A 24 -17.17 0.25 -11.85
C GLN A 24 -16.07 1.01 -11.08
N LYS A 25 -16.46 1.65 -9.97
CA LYS A 25 -15.56 2.42 -9.09
C LYS A 25 -15.26 1.73 -7.76
N HIS A 26 -15.86 0.57 -7.53
CA HIS A 26 -15.72 -0.20 -6.30
C HIS A 26 -15.32 -1.63 -6.63
N PHE A 27 -14.26 -2.11 -5.99
CA PHE A 27 -13.75 -3.46 -6.13
C PHE A 27 -13.58 -4.08 -4.75
N SER A 28 -13.74 -5.38 -4.65
CA SER A 28 -13.49 -6.12 -3.42
C SER A 28 -12.58 -7.31 -3.69
N LEU A 29 -11.81 -7.69 -2.68
CA LEU A 29 -10.92 -8.85 -2.70
C LEU A 29 -10.96 -9.52 -1.34
N LYS A 30 -11.22 -10.82 -1.30
CA LYS A 30 -11.14 -11.62 -0.08
C LYS A 30 -9.92 -12.51 -0.09
N SER A 31 -9.38 -12.77 1.08
CA SER A 31 -8.38 -13.82 1.33
C SER A 31 -8.91 -15.22 1.00
N PRO A 32 -8.03 -16.21 0.81
CA PRO A 32 -8.42 -17.61 0.59
C PRO A 32 -9.42 -18.18 1.61
N ASP A 33 -9.25 -17.88 2.90
CA ASP A 33 -10.17 -18.33 3.96
C ASP A 33 -11.40 -17.42 4.15
N GLY A 34 -11.44 -16.30 3.42
CA GLY A 34 -12.53 -15.34 3.42
C GLY A 34 -12.60 -14.41 4.62
N LYS A 35 -11.66 -14.49 5.58
CA LYS A 35 -11.67 -13.68 6.80
C LYS A 35 -11.12 -12.28 6.58
N ILE A 36 -10.02 -12.15 5.84
CA ILE A 36 -9.51 -10.85 5.42
C ILE A 36 -10.27 -10.40 4.17
N SER A 37 -10.79 -9.17 4.20
CA SER A 37 -11.42 -8.51 3.06
C SER A 37 -10.85 -7.13 2.83
N LEU A 38 -10.67 -6.79 1.56
CA LEU A 38 -10.26 -5.49 1.06
C LEU A 38 -11.39 -4.88 0.24
N ASN A 39 -11.66 -3.60 0.42
CA ASN A 39 -12.44 -2.82 -0.54
C ASN A 39 -11.57 -1.70 -1.12
N ILE A 40 -11.71 -1.47 -2.42
CA ILE A 40 -10.96 -0.47 -3.17
C ILE A 40 -11.96 0.45 -3.86
N ASN A 41 -11.92 1.73 -3.53
CA ASN A 41 -12.70 2.79 -4.16
C ASN A 41 -11.80 3.60 -5.09
N THR A 42 -12.22 3.79 -6.34
CA THR A 42 -11.48 4.53 -7.38
C THR A 42 -12.31 5.70 -7.94
N ALA A 43 -13.06 6.40 -7.09
CA ALA A 43 -13.87 7.54 -7.50
C ALA A 43 -13.00 8.78 -7.80
N GLU A 44 -12.85 9.70 -6.85
CA GLU A 44 -12.04 10.92 -7.03
C GLU A 44 -10.56 10.68 -6.69
N GLN A 45 -10.32 9.72 -5.82
CA GLN A 45 -9.00 9.29 -5.36
C GLN A 45 -9.05 7.78 -5.11
N ILE A 46 -7.93 7.10 -5.24
CA ILE A 46 -7.85 5.69 -4.88
C ILE A 46 -7.80 5.58 -3.36
N LYS A 47 -8.78 4.89 -2.77
CA LYS A 47 -8.79 4.52 -1.36
C LYS A 47 -8.92 3.02 -1.21
N TRP A 48 -8.29 2.48 -0.17
CA TRP A 48 -8.46 1.10 0.23
C TRP A 48 -8.82 1.02 1.72
N ASP A 49 -9.53 -0.03 2.09
CA ASP A 49 -9.80 -0.42 3.47
C ASP A 49 -9.58 -1.92 3.64
N LEU A 50 -9.37 -2.33 4.88
CA LEU A 50 -9.06 -3.70 5.29
C LEU A 50 -9.92 -4.07 6.48
N ALA A 51 -10.65 -5.17 6.37
CA ALA A 51 -11.48 -5.70 7.45
C ALA A 51 -11.14 -7.17 7.74
N LEU A 52 -11.36 -7.54 9.01
CA LEU A 52 -11.30 -8.91 9.50
C LEU A 52 -12.73 -9.40 9.82
N ASN A 53 -13.07 -10.56 9.28
CA ASN A 53 -14.39 -11.22 9.33
C ASN A 53 -15.55 -10.31 8.89
N ASP A 54 -15.30 -9.37 7.97
CA ASP A 54 -16.27 -8.35 7.52
C ASP A 54 -16.89 -7.52 8.66
N GLN A 55 -16.28 -7.52 9.86
CA GLN A 55 -16.83 -6.89 11.07
C GLN A 55 -15.85 -5.93 11.73
N THR A 56 -14.57 -6.31 11.81
CA THR A 56 -13.54 -5.49 12.45
C THR A 56 -12.79 -4.71 11.40
N GLU A 57 -13.02 -3.41 11.33
CA GLU A 57 -12.26 -2.49 10.49
C GLU A 57 -10.82 -2.38 11.04
N ILE A 58 -9.85 -2.89 10.29
CA ILE A 58 -8.43 -2.82 10.63
C ILE A 58 -7.83 -1.52 10.07
N ILE A 59 -8.10 -1.24 8.80
CA ILE A 59 -7.78 0.01 8.12
C ILE A 59 -9.07 0.58 7.56
N THR A 60 -9.40 1.82 7.91
CA THR A 60 -10.52 2.56 7.32
C THR A 60 -10.08 3.24 6.02
N PRO A 61 -10.99 3.79 5.19
CA PRO A 61 -10.64 4.27 3.85
C PRO A 61 -9.41 5.18 3.83
N SER A 62 -8.34 4.67 3.22
CA SER A 62 -7.01 5.26 3.24
C SER A 62 -6.52 5.53 1.82
N ALA A 63 -6.11 6.77 1.57
CA ALA A 63 -5.71 7.23 0.24
C ALA A 63 -4.33 6.72 -0.17
N VAL A 64 -4.18 6.47 -1.47
CA VAL A 64 -2.89 6.10 -2.09
C VAL A 64 -2.70 6.84 -3.40
N SER A 65 -1.51 7.43 -3.61
CA SER A 65 -1.16 8.12 -4.84
C SER A 65 0.35 8.25 -5.06
N LEU A 66 0.77 8.47 -6.31
CA LEU A 66 2.13 8.87 -6.66
C LEU A 66 2.09 10.21 -7.41
N THR A 67 2.85 11.19 -6.94
CA THR A 67 3.01 12.49 -7.60
C THR A 67 4.30 12.49 -8.40
N LEU A 68 4.22 12.74 -9.71
CA LEU A 68 5.35 12.82 -10.61
C LEU A 68 5.84 14.26 -10.80
N SER A 69 7.10 14.43 -11.18
CA SER A 69 7.72 15.77 -11.36
C SER A 69 7.12 16.61 -12.48
N ASN A 70 6.36 16.00 -13.38
CA ASN A 70 5.63 16.69 -14.46
C ASN A 70 4.25 17.21 -14.01
N GLY A 71 3.89 17.05 -12.73
CA GLY A 71 2.59 17.45 -12.17
C GLY A 71 1.49 16.39 -12.27
N GLU A 72 1.75 15.25 -12.91
CA GLU A 72 0.80 14.13 -12.95
C GLU A 72 0.68 13.49 -11.56
N VAL A 73 -0.56 13.20 -11.13
CA VAL A 73 -0.85 12.48 -9.87
C VAL A 73 -1.53 11.17 -10.19
N LEU A 74 -0.79 10.07 -10.12
CA LEU A 74 -1.29 8.72 -10.29
C LEU A 74 -2.17 8.37 -9.08
N GLY A 75 -3.46 8.14 -9.32
CA GLY A 75 -4.45 7.91 -8.28
C GLY A 75 -5.45 9.05 -8.05
N LYS A 76 -5.25 10.22 -8.68
CA LYS A 76 -6.25 11.30 -8.72
C LYS A 76 -7.16 11.15 -9.93
N ASN A 77 -8.47 11.20 -9.72
CA ASN A 77 -9.51 10.96 -10.73
C ASN A 77 -9.18 9.76 -11.64
N PRO A 78 -8.86 8.60 -11.05
CA PRO A 78 -8.36 7.46 -11.81
C PRO A 78 -9.44 6.93 -12.77
N VAL A 79 -9.03 6.57 -13.99
CA VAL A 79 -9.90 5.90 -14.96
C VAL A 79 -9.46 4.46 -15.07
N VAL A 80 -10.24 3.54 -14.49
CA VAL A 80 -9.97 2.10 -14.54
C VAL A 80 -10.13 1.60 -15.97
N GLN A 81 -9.08 0.99 -16.52
CA GLN A 81 -9.08 0.33 -17.83
C GLN A 81 -9.36 -1.17 -17.71
N SER A 82 -8.84 -1.82 -16.66
CA SER A 82 -9.13 -3.22 -16.40
C SER A 82 -8.96 -3.56 -14.93
N ALA A 83 -9.78 -4.50 -14.47
CA ALA A 83 -9.65 -5.17 -13.19
C ALA A 83 -9.53 -6.67 -13.46
N ARG A 84 -8.43 -7.29 -12.99
CA ARG A 84 -8.18 -8.74 -13.16
C ARG A 84 -7.94 -9.37 -11.80
N THR A 85 -8.65 -10.44 -11.51
CA THR A 85 -8.45 -11.25 -10.31
C THR A 85 -7.77 -12.56 -10.64
N ASN A 86 -6.92 -13.03 -9.73
CA ASN A 86 -6.33 -14.36 -9.81
C ASN A 86 -6.06 -14.90 -8.40
N ALA A 87 -6.16 -16.22 -8.24
CA ALA A 87 -5.76 -16.92 -7.03
C ALA A 87 -4.37 -17.53 -7.23
N VAL A 88 -3.55 -17.52 -6.18
CA VAL A 88 -2.23 -18.14 -6.14
C VAL A 88 -2.19 -19.08 -4.94
N ASN A 89 -1.67 -20.28 -5.16
CA ASN A 89 -1.39 -21.27 -4.14
C ASN A 89 -0.14 -22.04 -4.54
N GLN A 90 0.99 -21.62 -4.00
CA GLN A 90 2.29 -22.18 -4.35
C GLN A 90 3.20 -22.24 -3.13
N TYR A 91 4.33 -22.90 -3.28
CA TYR A 91 5.37 -22.87 -2.26
C TYR A 91 6.72 -22.60 -2.90
N PHE A 92 7.59 -21.90 -2.18
CA PHE A 92 8.97 -21.67 -2.58
C PHE A 92 9.94 -22.04 -1.45
N ASN A 93 11.14 -22.46 -1.82
CA ASN A 93 12.19 -22.85 -0.88
C ASN A 93 12.92 -21.62 -0.35
N THR A 94 13.37 -21.68 0.90
CA THR A 94 14.09 -20.61 1.58
C THR A 94 15.33 -21.21 2.27
N PRO A 95 16.50 -21.19 1.59
CA PRO A 95 17.70 -21.87 2.08
C PRO A 95 18.26 -21.25 3.37
N ILE A 96 18.05 -19.94 3.58
CA ILE A 96 18.48 -19.20 4.77
C ILE A 96 17.29 -18.42 5.32
N TYR A 97 16.45 -19.09 6.12
CA TYR A 97 15.29 -18.47 6.77
C TYR A 97 14.80 -19.32 7.97
N LYS A 98 13.79 -18.84 8.71
CA LYS A 98 13.18 -19.57 9.84
C LYS A 98 12.37 -20.81 9.43
N LYS A 99 12.12 -20.99 8.13
CA LYS A 99 11.43 -22.14 7.52
C LYS A 99 12.25 -22.58 6.30
N SER A 100 12.25 -23.87 5.96
CA SER A 100 12.90 -24.38 4.74
C SER A 100 12.06 -24.14 3.48
N ARG A 101 10.75 -23.95 3.65
CA ARG A 101 9.78 -23.69 2.59
C ARG A 101 8.68 -22.78 3.11
N VAL A 102 8.27 -21.81 2.30
CA VAL A 102 7.16 -20.88 2.60
C VAL A 102 5.98 -21.22 1.71
N HIS A 103 4.79 -21.24 2.30
CA HIS A 103 3.52 -21.34 1.60
C HIS A 103 3.05 -19.94 1.20
N ASP A 104 2.90 -19.71 -0.09
CA ASP A 104 2.45 -18.44 -0.67
C ASP A 104 1.07 -18.64 -1.27
N GLN A 105 0.05 -18.34 -0.47
CA GLN A 105 -1.36 -18.48 -0.83
C GLN A 105 -2.08 -17.15 -0.63
N TYR A 106 -2.64 -16.61 -1.71
CA TYR A 106 -3.35 -15.34 -1.70
C TYR A 106 -4.31 -15.23 -2.88
N ASN A 107 -5.29 -14.34 -2.75
CA ASN A 107 -6.01 -13.81 -3.90
C ASN A 107 -5.43 -12.44 -4.26
N GLN A 108 -5.40 -12.13 -5.55
CA GLN A 108 -4.84 -10.89 -6.08
C GLN A 108 -5.85 -10.17 -6.97
N LEU A 109 -5.85 -8.84 -6.87
CA LEU A 109 -6.55 -7.93 -7.78
C LEU A 109 -5.53 -7.01 -8.42
N THR A 110 -5.46 -7.02 -9.75
CA THR A 110 -4.67 -6.06 -10.54
C THR A 110 -5.61 -5.04 -11.17
N LEU A 111 -5.49 -3.79 -10.75
CA LEU A 111 -6.16 -2.65 -11.37
C LEU A 111 -5.18 -1.93 -12.28
N THR A 112 -5.54 -1.78 -13.55
CA THR A 112 -4.80 -0.97 -14.53
C THR A 112 -5.60 0.27 -14.84
N PHE A 113 -4.95 1.43 -14.81
CA PHE A 113 -5.57 2.73 -15.03
C PHE A 113 -5.05 3.37 -16.31
N LYS A 114 -5.85 4.25 -16.91
CA LYS A 114 -5.38 5.16 -17.95
C LYS A 114 -4.22 6.00 -17.41
N GLY A 115 -3.16 6.16 -18.20
CA GLY A 115 -1.93 6.84 -17.78
C GLY A 115 -0.75 5.90 -17.51
N ASP A 116 -0.83 4.65 -17.99
CA ASP A 116 0.25 3.65 -17.93
C ASP A 116 0.73 3.35 -16.51
N TYR A 117 -0.23 3.17 -15.59
CA TYR A 117 0.04 2.76 -14.22
C TYR A 117 -1.05 1.82 -13.70
N GLY A 118 -0.78 1.20 -12.56
CA GLY A 118 -1.72 0.33 -11.89
C GLY A 118 -1.38 0.08 -10.44
N LEU A 119 -2.29 -0.62 -9.77
CA LEU A 119 -2.11 -1.15 -8.43
C LEU A 119 -2.34 -2.64 -8.44
N ILE A 120 -1.52 -3.36 -7.68
CA ILE A 120 -1.72 -4.77 -7.38
C ILE A 120 -2.06 -4.85 -5.91
N PHE A 121 -3.20 -5.44 -5.57
CA PHE A 121 -3.60 -5.79 -4.21
C PHE A 121 -3.50 -7.29 -4.01
N ARG A 122 -3.03 -7.73 -2.85
CA ARG A 122 -3.03 -9.14 -2.42
C ARG A 122 -3.72 -9.25 -1.06
N ALA A 123 -4.60 -10.24 -0.94
CA ALA A 123 -5.25 -10.63 0.31
C ALA A 123 -4.75 -12.02 0.70
N TYR A 124 -4.04 -12.08 1.83
CA TYR A 124 -3.57 -13.28 2.50
C TYR A 124 -4.45 -13.56 3.71
N ASP A 125 -4.46 -14.80 4.21
CA ASP A 125 -5.19 -15.12 5.45
C ASP A 125 -4.60 -14.41 6.68
N ASP A 126 -3.33 -13.99 6.62
CA ASP A 126 -2.60 -13.26 7.67
C ASP A 126 -2.38 -11.76 7.37
N GLY A 127 -3.09 -11.19 6.38
CA GLY A 127 -3.05 -9.75 6.13
C GLY A 127 -3.26 -9.36 4.66
N ALA A 128 -2.89 -8.13 4.33
CA ALA A 128 -3.04 -7.59 2.99
C ALA A 128 -1.85 -6.74 2.58
N ALA A 129 -1.65 -6.62 1.27
CA ALA A 129 -0.63 -5.76 0.71
C ALA A 129 -1.08 -5.11 -0.59
N TYR A 130 -0.52 -3.94 -0.90
CA TYR A 130 -0.63 -3.34 -2.22
C TYR A 130 0.71 -2.79 -2.71
N ARG A 131 0.85 -2.64 -4.03
CA ARG A 131 1.95 -1.87 -4.63
C ARG A 131 1.52 -1.19 -5.92
N PHE A 132 2.12 -0.05 -6.21
CA PHE A 132 2.06 0.55 -7.53
C PHE A 132 2.91 -0.23 -8.54
N PHE A 133 2.52 -0.12 -9.80
CA PHE A 133 3.41 -0.34 -10.94
C PHE A 133 3.17 0.74 -12.00
N THR A 134 4.19 1.05 -12.77
CA THR A 134 4.13 1.95 -13.93
C THR A 134 4.65 1.25 -15.18
N ARG A 135 4.22 1.72 -16.35
CA ARG A 135 4.67 1.30 -17.68
C ARG A 135 5.00 2.53 -18.54
N LYS A 136 5.55 3.56 -17.91
CA LYS A 136 5.93 4.83 -18.55
C LYS A 136 7.30 4.66 -19.22
N LYS A 137 7.55 5.39 -20.29
CA LYS A 137 8.81 5.32 -21.04
C LYS A 137 9.89 6.17 -20.37
N GLY A 138 11.13 5.69 -20.41
CA GLY A 138 12.31 6.41 -19.94
C GLY A 138 12.36 6.59 -18.43
N MET A 139 13.24 7.47 -17.98
CA MET A 139 13.36 7.80 -16.56
C MET A 139 12.25 8.77 -16.13
N ILE A 140 11.72 8.56 -14.92
CA ILE A 140 10.75 9.45 -14.28
C ILE A 140 11.23 9.82 -12.88
N LYS A 141 10.76 10.97 -12.38
CA LYS A 141 10.99 11.42 -11.00
C LYS A 141 9.70 11.39 -10.22
N ILE A 142 9.74 10.76 -9.05
CA ILE A 142 8.64 10.70 -8.08
C ILE A 142 8.87 11.82 -7.08
N LEU A 143 7.99 12.83 -7.07
CA LEU A 143 8.03 13.92 -6.10
C LEU A 143 7.61 13.45 -4.71
N ASN A 144 6.52 12.69 -4.64
CA ASN A 144 5.98 12.20 -3.39
C ASN A 144 5.15 10.93 -3.63
N GLU A 145 5.08 10.09 -2.61
CA GLU A 145 4.13 9.00 -2.50
C GLU A 145 3.18 9.27 -1.33
N GLU A 146 1.89 9.14 -1.58
CA GLU A 146 0.88 9.09 -0.54
C GLU A 146 0.56 7.62 -0.25
N ALA A 147 0.80 7.22 1.00
CA ALA A 147 0.35 5.96 1.55
C ALA A 147 -0.20 6.23 2.95
N SER A 148 -1.53 6.27 3.06
CA SER A 148 -2.22 6.48 4.33
C SER A 148 -2.61 5.15 4.98
N PHE A 149 -2.70 5.17 6.31
CA PHE A 149 -3.18 4.08 7.15
C PHE A 149 -4.06 4.69 8.25
N ASN A 150 -5.36 4.82 7.95
CA ASN A 150 -6.34 5.39 8.86
C ASN A 150 -6.95 4.29 9.74
N PHE A 151 -7.06 4.56 11.03
CA PHE A 151 -7.73 3.67 11.98
C PHE A 151 -9.04 4.29 12.46
N LYS A 152 -9.96 3.44 12.89
CA LYS A 152 -11.28 3.88 13.39
C LYS A 152 -11.17 4.50 14.78
N ALA A 153 -10.39 3.87 15.65
CA ALA A 153 -10.23 4.24 17.04
C ALA A 153 -8.83 4.81 17.29
N ASP A 154 -8.70 5.58 18.36
CA ASP A 154 -7.42 6.08 18.82
C ASP A 154 -6.66 5.02 19.62
N ASP A 155 -6.36 3.92 18.93
CA ASP A 155 -5.76 2.72 19.50
C ASP A 155 -4.31 2.96 19.93
N LYS A 156 -3.81 2.10 20.83
CA LYS A 156 -2.40 2.10 21.23
C LYS A 156 -1.56 1.46 20.13
N ALA A 157 -0.40 2.03 19.89
CA ALA A 157 0.56 1.51 18.94
C ALA A 157 2.00 1.63 19.46
N TYR A 158 2.86 0.77 18.91
CA TYR A 158 4.26 0.63 19.25
C TYR A 158 5.09 1.22 18.10
N PHE A 159 5.76 2.33 18.38
CA PHE A 159 6.52 3.09 17.40
C PHE A 159 8.01 3.11 17.71
N PRO A 160 8.87 2.74 16.76
CA PRO A 160 10.30 2.96 16.87
C PRO A 160 10.63 4.31 16.21
N PHE A 161 10.57 5.39 17.00
CA PHE A 161 10.85 6.73 16.48
C PHE A 161 12.35 6.92 16.19
N VAL A 162 12.63 7.65 15.12
CA VAL A 162 13.96 8.20 14.89
C VAL A 162 14.32 9.12 16.06
N ASN A 163 15.45 8.85 16.71
CA ASN A 163 15.90 9.53 17.93
C ASN A 163 17.32 10.11 17.81
N ASP A 164 18.11 9.67 16.83
CA ASP A 164 19.49 10.10 16.58
C ASP A 164 19.58 10.76 15.19
N TYR A 165 19.28 12.07 15.13
CA TYR A 165 19.38 12.86 13.90
C TYR A 165 20.84 13.18 13.58
N ARG A 166 21.54 12.22 12.98
CA ARG A 166 22.94 12.39 12.61
C ARG A 166 23.06 13.50 11.56
N ASN A 167 24.08 14.35 11.72
CA ASN A 167 24.35 15.45 10.79
C ASN A 167 23.19 16.46 10.61
N LYS A 168 22.29 16.58 11.61
CA LYS A 168 21.10 17.46 11.58
C LYS A 168 20.11 17.12 10.46
N ASP A 169 20.14 15.90 9.94
CA ASP A 169 19.18 15.39 8.97
C ASP A 169 18.36 14.27 9.62
N LYS A 170 17.05 14.48 9.73
CA LYS A 170 16.13 13.51 10.38
C LYS A 170 16.02 12.17 9.66
N TYR A 171 16.50 12.08 8.41
CA TYR A 171 16.54 10.83 7.64
C TYR A 171 17.89 10.11 7.73
N THR A 172 18.89 10.69 8.40
CA THR A 172 20.18 10.03 8.63
C THR A 172 20.17 9.36 10.01
N THR A 173 19.81 8.09 10.03
CA THR A 173 19.64 7.27 11.26
C THR A 173 20.17 5.85 11.05
N SER A 174 20.46 5.13 12.14
CA SER A 174 20.84 3.70 12.11
C SER A 174 19.64 2.75 12.22
N PHE A 175 18.41 3.26 12.35
CA PHE A 175 17.20 2.46 12.58
C PHE A 175 17.23 1.67 13.91
N GLU A 176 17.92 2.21 14.91
CA GLU A 176 18.02 1.63 16.25
C GLU A 176 17.25 2.49 17.26
N ALA A 177 16.10 1.98 17.71
CA ALA A 177 15.30 2.65 18.72
C ALA A 177 14.50 1.65 19.55
N LEU A 178 14.23 2.01 20.80
CA LEU A 178 13.23 1.32 21.61
C LEU A 178 11.83 1.73 21.15
N TYR A 179 10.89 0.79 21.19
CA TYR A 179 9.49 1.08 20.92
C TYR A 179 8.92 1.98 22.01
N LYS A 180 8.26 3.06 21.61
CA LYS A 180 7.37 3.84 22.45
C LYS A 180 5.94 3.37 22.27
N ASN A 181 5.22 3.22 23.37
CA ASN A 181 3.81 2.87 23.37
C ASN A 181 2.97 4.14 23.58
N LEU A 182 2.20 4.53 22.57
CA LEU A 182 1.34 5.71 22.61
C LEU A 182 0.12 5.50 21.72
N ASN A 183 -0.91 6.30 21.96
CA ASN A 183 -2.08 6.37 21.09
C ASN A 183 -1.70 6.93 19.71
N LEU A 184 -2.39 6.47 18.67
CA LEU A 184 -2.17 6.91 17.28
C LEU A 184 -2.26 8.45 17.13
N SER A 185 -3.25 9.07 17.78
CA SER A 185 -3.52 10.51 17.72
C SER A 185 -2.41 11.38 18.33
N ALA A 186 -1.54 10.80 19.16
CA ALA A 186 -0.42 11.49 19.80
C ALA A 186 0.82 11.60 18.88
N VAL A 187 0.85 10.90 17.73
CA VAL A 187 1.93 11.02 16.77
C VAL A 187 1.82 12.34 16.02
N THR A 188 2.88 13.16 16.06
CA THR A 188 2.93 14.43 15.34
C THR A 188 3.56 14.29 13.96
N LYS A 189 3.24 15.23 13.04
CA LYS A 189 3.78 15.27 11.66
C LYS A 189 5.31 15.42 11.57
N ASP A 190 5.94 15.92 12.63
CA ASP A 190 7.39 16.11 12.66
C ASP A 190 8.15 14.89 13.20
N SER A 191 7.42 13.92 13.77
CA SER A 191 7.99 12.68 14.28
C SER A 191 8.00 11.62 13.19
N LEU A 192 9.18 11.04 12.91
CA LEU A 192 9.33 9.91 12.01
C LEU A 192 9.46 8.62 12.81
N ALA A 193 8.59 7.64 12.55
CA ALA A 193 8.76 6.28 13.01
C ALA A 193 9.12 5.39 11.82
N PHE A 194 10.13 4.55 11.98
CA PHE A 194 10.47 3.56 10.96
C PHE A 194 9.64 2.29 11.14
N LEU A 195 9.68 1.41 10.14
CA LEU A 195 8.89 0.18 10.12
C LEU A 195 9.66 -0.99 10.76
N PRO A 196 8.95 -2.02 11.29
CA PRO A 196 7.50 -2.14 11.37
C PRO A 196 6.87 -1.35 12.51
N ILE A 197 5.59 -0.99 12.37
CA ILE A 197 4.76 -0.39 13.43
C ILE A 197 3.61 -1.32 13.76
N LEU A 198 3.40 -1.59 15.05
CA LEU A 198 2.33 -2.48 15.53
C LEU A 198 1.23 -1.66 16.20
N VAL A 199 -0.01 -1.85 15.77
CA VAL A 199 -1.21 -1.24 16.37
C VAL A 199 -2.04 -2.32 17.06
N ASP A 200 -2.45 -2.06 18.30
CA ASP A 200 -3.38 -2.89 19.05
C ASP A 200 -4.81 -2.45 18.75
N VAL A 201 -5.43 -3.11 17.78
CA VAL A 201 -6.80 -2.80 17.30
C VAL A 201 -7.89 -3.45 18.18
N GLY A 202 -7.53 -3.79 19.43
CA GLY A 202 -8.43 -4.26 20.47
C GLY A 202 -8.82 -5.74 20.36
N ASN A 203 -9.36 -6.27 21.46
CA ASN A 203 -9.86 -7.67 21.55
C ASN A 203 -8.81 -8.72 21.13
N GLY A 204 -7.53 -8.49 21.47
CA GLY A 204 -6.41 -9.37 21.12
C GLY A 204 -5.93 -9.27 19.68
N LYS A 205 -6.58 -8.48 18.83
CA LYS A 205 -6.25 -8.32 17.42
C LYS A 205 -5.17 -7.26 17.23
N LYS A 206 -4.21 -7.50 16.34
CA LYS A 206 -3.14 -6.54 16.02
C LYS A 206 -3.03 -6.29 14.52
N ALA A 207 -2.56 -5.10 14.16
CA ALA A 207 -2.20 -4.72 12.81
C ALA A 207 -0.73 -4.29 12.77
N ALA A 208 0.12 -4.99 12.00
CA ALA A 208 1.52 -4.62 11.82
C ALA A 208 1.73 -4.03 10.42
N ILE A 209 2.05 -2.75 10.35
CA ILE A 209 2.36 -2.03 9.10
C ILE A 209 3.84 -2.22 8.78
N LEU A 210 4.14 -2.61 7.53
CA LEU A 210 5.50 -2.78 7.03
C LEU A 210 5.58 -2.55 5.51
N GLU A 211 6.80 -2.62 4.97
CA GLU A 211 7.05 -2.69 3.53
C GLU A 211 7.92 -3.91 3.15
N ALA A 212 7.91 -4.28 1.88
CA ALA A 212 8.72 -5.36 1.33
C ALA A 212 9.11 -5.08 -0.13
N ASP A 213 10.11 -5.80 -0.65
CA ASP A 213 10.65 -5.59 -2.00
C ASP A 213 11.22 -4.16 -2.21
N LEU A 214 11.87 -3.63 -1.16
CA LEU A 214 12.46 -2.30 -1.15
C LEU A 214 13.80 -2.28 -1.91
N GLU A 215 13.73 -2.00 -3.21
CA GLU A 215 14.88 -1.87 -4.08
C GLU A 215 14.83 -0.57 -4.88
N ASN A 216 15.94 0.18 -4.90
CA ASN A 216 16.08 1.43 -5.66
C ASN A 216 14.88 2.40 -5.49
N TYR A 217 14.42 2.56 -4.25
CA TYR A 217 13.33 3.43 -3.84
C TYR A 217 13.53 3.78 -2.35
N PRO A 218 13.16 4.98 -1.87
CA PRO A 218 13.36 5.33 -0.47
C PRO A 218 12.47 4.49 0.46
N GLY A 219 13.04 4.07 1.59
CA GLY A 219 12.30 3.37 2.64
C GLY A 219 11.20 4.25 3.24
N MET A 220 10.07 3.63 3.57
CA MET A 220 8.91 4.28 4.15
C MET A 220 9.08 4.49 5.65
N TYR A 221 8.95 5.74 6.09
CA TYR A 221 8.65 6.08 7.47
C TYR A 221 7.15 6.34 7.61
N LEU A 222 6.61 6.29 8.82
CA LEU A 222 5.28 6.78 9.15
C LEU A 222 5.33 7.99 10.09
N THR A 223 4.39 8.90 9.90
CA THR A 223 4.16 10.07 10.76
C THR A 223 2.66 10.29 10.96
N GLY A 224 2.27 11.20 11.85
CA GLY A 224 0.85 11.48 12.15
C GLY A 224 0.13 12.14 10.97
N ASN A 225 -1.12 11.73 10.71
CA ASN A 225 -1.96 12.26 9.62
C ASN A 225 -2.83 13.45 10.08
N GLY A 226 -2.22 14.43 10.76
CA GLY A 226 -2.91 15.60 11.32
C GLY A 226 -2.99 15.56 12.84
N GLN A 227 -3.43 16.68 13.42
CA GLN A 227 -3.53 16.83 14.87
C GLN A 227 -4.73 16.05 15.41
N ASN A 228 -4.51 15.26 16.47
CA ASN A 228 -5.53 14.44 17.14
C ASN A 228 -6.27 13.49 16.17
N ASN A 229 -5.59 13.01 15.12
CA ASN A 229 -6.15 12.09 14.14
C ASN A 229 -5.54 10.69 14.32
N PRO A 230 -6.32 9.61 14.49
CA PRO A 230 -5.82 8.24 14.58
C PRO A 230 -5.36 7.68 13.21
N GLY A 231 -4.81 8.52 12.34
CA GLY A 231 -4.29 8.16 11.04
C GLY A 231 -2.78 8.32 10.98
N LEU A 232 -2.13 7.41 10.26
CA LEU A 232 -0.71 7.50 9.92
C LEU A 232 -0.56 7.75 8.42
N GLN A 233 0.46 8.50 8.04
CA GLN A 233 0.81 8.76 6.64
C GLN A 233 2.29 8.46 6.41
N ALA A 234 2.61 7.99 5.21
CA ALA A 234 3.99 7.78 4.81
C ALA A 234 4.79 9.09 4.71
N ALA A 235 6.08 8.97 5.03
CA ALA A 235 7.09 10.00 4.82
C ALA A 235 8.35 9.36 4.25
N PHE A 236 9.02 10.05 3.33
CA PHE A 236 10.15 9.51 2.58
C PHE A 236 11.33 10.47 2.64
N ALA A 237 12.53 9.90 2.73
CA ALA A 237 13.75 10.67 2.54
C ALA A 237 13.84 11.14 1.08
N HIS A 238 14.08 12.44 0.87
CA HIS A 238 14.30 12.96 -0.48
C HIS A 238 15.64 12.50 -1.05
N TYR A 239 15.73 12.40 -2.38
CA TYR A 239 16.89 11.89 -3.10
C TYR A 239 18.16 12.70 -2.79
N PRO A 240 19.30 12.07 -2.44
CA PRO A 240 20.53 12.79 -2.16
C PRO A 240 21.16 13.39 -3.43
N THR A 241 21.52 14.67 -3.39
CA THR A 241 22.20 15.36 -4.51
C THR A 241 23.64 15.73 -4.20
N GLN A 242 24.00 15.73 -2.92
CA GLN A 242 25.36 15.93 -2.47
C GLN A 242 25.63 15.06 -1.25
N GLU A 243 26.71 14.28 -1.33
CA GLU A 243 27.20 13.42 -0.26
C GLU A 243 28.68 13.74 -0.01
N GLN A 244 29.15 13.43 1.19
CA GLN A 244 30.56 13.49 1.52
C GLN A 244 30.90 12.37 2.51
N THR A 245 32.17 11.97 2.57
CA THR A 245 32.63 11.10 3.66
C THR A 245 32.45 11.80 5.01
N GLY A 246 32.05 11.04 6.02
CA GLY A 246 31.83 11.53 7.37
C GLY A 246 31.32 10.43 8.30
N GLY A 247 30.60 10.83 9.35
CA GLY A 247 30.10 9.90 10.37
C GLY A 247 31.21 9.27 11.21
N TYR A 248 30.91 8.12 11.82
CA TYR A 248 31.87 7.43 12.70
C TYR A 248 33.15 7.08 11.92
N ALA A 249 34.29 7.56 12.42
CA ALA A 249 35.62 7.36 11.84
C ALA A 249 35.73 7.68 10.33
N ASN A 250 34.90 8.58 9.80
CA ASN A 250 34.86 8.95 8.38
C ASN A 250 34.53 7.77 7.42
N MET A 251 33.83 6.74 7.91
CA MET A 251 33.52 5.53 7.13
C MET A 251 32.16 5.57 6.42
N ASN A 252 31.35 6.61 6.64
CA ASN A 252 30.01 6.72 6.04
C ASN A 252 29.97 7.80 4.96
N TYR A 253 29.07 7.64 4.00
CA TYR A 253 28.59 8.76 3.20
C TYR A 253 27.48 9.48 3.96
N VAL A 254 27.63 10.78 4.12
CA VAL A 254 26.69 11.67 4.79
C VAL A 254 26.03 12.56 3.75
N VAL A 255 24.70 12.53 3.72
CA VAL A 255 23.91 13.41 2.86
C VAL A 255 24.02 14.85 3.35
N LYS A 256 24.36 15.77 2.44
CA LYS A 256 24.44 17.22 2.69
C LYS A 256 23.32 18.00 2.04
N LYS A 257 22.84 17.54 0.90
CA LYS A 257 21.72 18.14 0.17
C LYS A 257 20.84 17.05 -0.38
N ARG A 258 19.55 17.33 -0.39
CA ARG A 258 18.52 16.49 -0.99
C ARG A 258 17.80 17.28 -2.08
N ALA A 259 17.30 16.57 -3.08
CA ALA A 259 16.44 17.13 -4.10
C ALA A 259 15.03 17.45 -3.55
N ASP A 260 14.18 17.98 -4.42
CA ASP A 260 12.74 18.18 -4.20
C ASP A 260 11.89 16.95 -4.59
N PHE A 261 12.55 15.83 -4.92
CA PHE A 261 11.92 14.55 -5.26
C PHE A 261 12.46 13.41 -4.41
N ILE A 262 11.69 12.32 -4.27
CA ILE A 262 12.03 11.17 -3.43
C ILE A 262 12.74 10.05 -4.19
N ALA A 263 12.48 9.91 -5.50
CA ALA A 263 13.14 8.90 -6.33
C ALA A 263 13.28 9.34 -7.80
N GLU A 264 14.37 8.94 -8.43
CA GLU A 264 14.54 8.93 -9.89
C GLU A 264 14.70 7.48 -10.35
N THR A 265 13.89 7.05 -11.31
CA THR A 265 13.74 5.63 -11.63
C THR A 265 13.34 5.38 -13.08
N ASP A 266 13.61 4.17 -13.60
CA ASP A 266 12.96 3.68 -14.81
C ASP A 266 11.43 3.76 -14.64
N GLY A 267 10.75 4.27 -15.67
CA GLY A 267 9.32 4.50 -15.68
C GLY A 267 8.48 3.22 -15.83
N SER A 268 9.10 2.09 -16.17
CA SER A 268 8.46 0.79 -16.29
C SER A 268 8.95 -0.16 -15.19
N ARG A 269 8.32 -0.10 -14.02
CA ARG A 269 8.71 -0.91 -12.86
C ARG A 269 7.54 -1.20 -11.92
N SER A 270 7.80 -2.08 -10.96
CA SER A 270 7.02 -2.18 -9.72
C SER A 270 7.69 -1.37 -8.60
N TYR A 271 6.87 -0.84 -7.70
CA TYR A 271 7.30 -0.14 -6.50
C TYR A 271 7.24 -1.09 -5.29
N PRO A 272 7.88 -0.75 -4.16
CA PRO A 272 7.83 -1.59 -2.96
C PRO A 272 6.40 -1.84 -2.50
N TRP A 273 6.18 -3.01 -1.88
CA TRP A 273 4.90 -3.34 -1.27
C TRP A 273 4.67 -2.52 -0.01
N ARG A 274 3.42 -2.09 0.20
CA ARG A 274 2.88 -1.60 1.46
C ARG A 274 2.01 -2.71 2.03
N ALA A 275 2.28 -3.18 3.24
CA ALA A 275 1.59 -4.32 3.80
C ALA A 275 1.11 -4.07 5.23
N VAL A 276 0.00 -4.72 5.57
CA VAL A 276 -0.55 -4.80 6.92
C VAL A 276 -0.76 -6.27 7.26
N ILE A 277 0.06 -6.78 8.18
CA ILE A 277 -0.17 -8.09 8.80
C ILE A 277 -1.32 -7.94 9.79
N VAL A 278 -2.24 -8.89 9.80
CA VAL A 278 -3.36 -8.93 10.75
C VAL A 278 -3.26 -10.20 11.58
N SER A 279 -3.31 -10.08 12.90
CA SER A 279 -3.31 -11.22 13.81
C SER A 279 -4.48 -11.17 14.78
N THR A 280 -4.95 -12.35 15.21
CA THR A 280 -5.88 -12.54 16.34
C THR A 280 -5.18 -13.08 17.58
N GLU A 281 -3.93 -13.51 17.46
CA GLU A 281 -3.06 -13.95 18.56
C GLU A 281 -1.61 -13.54 18.27
N ASP A 282 -0.87 -13.08 19.28
CA ASP A 282 0.48 -12.52 19.07
C ASP A 282 1.48 -13.50 18.44
N LYS A 283 1.33 -14.81 18.68
CA LYS A 283 2.17 -15.86 18.04
C LYS A 283 2.11 -15.83 16.51
N GLN A 284 1.01 -15.36 15.94
CA GLN A 284 0.82 -15.26 14.49
C GLN A 284 1.74 -14.19 13.89
N LEU A 285 1.98 -13.08 14.61
CA LEU A 285 2.90 -12.02 14.16
C LEU A 285 4.32 -12.55 14.02
N ALA A 286 4.80 -13.29 15.03
CA ALA A 286 6.14 -13.90 14.99
C ALA A 286 6.28 -14.98 13.89
N ASN A 287 5.17 -15.66 13.56
CA ASN A 287 5.17 -16.73 12.56
C ASN A 287 4.87 -16.25 11.13
N SER A 288 4.45 -15.01 10.92
CA SER A 288 4.12 -14.49 9.58
C SER A 288 5.35 -14.50 8.66
N ASP A 289 5.13 -14.86 7.39
CA ASP A 289 6.15 -14.83 6.34
C ASP A 289 5.86 -13.70 5.33
N MET A 290 5.03 -12.71 5.68
CA MET A 290 4.54 -11.65 4.77
C MET A 290 5.69 -10.99 3.97
N VAL A 291 6.77 -10.58 4.64
CA VAL A 291 7.94 -9.96 3.98
C VAL A 291 8.55 -10.92 2.95
N GLN A 292 8.67 -12.20 3.29
CA GLN A 292 9.24 -13.22 2.41
C GLN A 292 8.32 -13.54 1.22
N LYS A 293 6.99 -13.58 1.43
CA LYS A 293 5.97 -13.79 0.38
C LYS A 293 5.90 -12.63 -0.63
N LEU A 294 6.26 -11.41 -0.19
CA LEU A 294 6.19 -10.20 -1.01
C LEU A 294 7.51 -9.85 -1.72
N ALA A 295 8.64 -10.42 -1.29
CA ALA A 295 9.95 -10.15 -1.86
C ALA A 295 10.10 -10.70 -3.30
N SER A 296 10.91 -10.04 -4.12
CA SER A 296 11.36 -10.58 -5.40
C SER A 296 12.07 -11.95 -5.22
N PRO A 297 11.93 -12.87 -6.18
CA PRO A 297 12.67 -14.13 -6.17
C PRO A 297 14.19 -13.92 -6.14
N SER A 298 14.92 -14.96 -5.70
CA SER A 298 16.39 -14.97 -5.74
C SER A 298 16.89 -14.67 -7.17
N ARG A 299 17.93 -13.84 -7.25
CA ARG A 299 18.71 -13.57 -8.47
C ARG A 299 20.06 -14.31 -8.46
N ILE A 300 20.27 -15.17 -7.48
CA ILE A 300 21.43 -16.04 -7.33
C ILE A 300 20.97 -17.46 -7.67
N ALA A 301 21.68 -18.12 -8.57
CA ALA A 301 21.38 -19.48 -9.01
C ALA A 301 21.99 -20.53 -8.07
N ASP A 302 23.32 -20.57 -7.98
CA ASP A 302 24.14 -21.49 -7.19
C ASP A 302 25.11 -20.78 -6.23
#